data_AF-A0A6B3PCL4-F1
#
_entry.id   AF-A0A6B3PCL4-F1
#
_cell.length_a   1.000
_cell.length_b   1.000
_cell.length_c   1.000
_cell.angle_alpha   90.00
_cell.angle_beta   90.00
_cell.angle_gamma   90.00
#
_symmetry.space_group_name_H-M   'P 1'
#
loop_
_entity.id
_entity.type
_entity.pdbx_description
1 polymer ?
#
loop_
_entity_poly.entity_id
_entity_poly.type
_entity_poly.pdbx_seq_one_letter_code
_entity_poly.pdbx_strand_id
1 'polypeptide(L)'
;MNNIETPIFLKRKDVTLAYTLLRIVFGINFFVHGLVRIGNMGGFIQSMVDRFQELAPSFVIIPFAALTTPVELISGFLMIIGLQTRNAIITGFLLMMPLMFGVCLLQQWDIASSQLIYCLVFFILLAGCSLNTISIDRLIHNRNS
;
A
#
# COMPACT_ATOMS: atom_id res chain seq x y z
N MET A 1 11.57 22.24 -42.02
CA MET A 1 11.44 20.98 -41.25
C MET A 1 11.97 21.30 -39.85
N ASN A 2 11.09 21.55 -38.89
CA ASN A 2 10.62 20.60 -37.85
C ASN A 2 11.76 20.33 -36.85
N ASN A 3 11.64 20.52 -35.53
CA ASN A 3 10.50 20.51 -34.62
C ASN A 3 10.75 21.49 -33.47
N ILE A 4 9.76 22.30 -33.13
CA ILE A 4 9.71 22.91 -31.80
C ILE A 4 9.27 21.78 -30.87
N GLU A 5 10.21 21.25 -30.08
CA GLU A 5 9.89 20.32 -29.01
C GLU A 5 8.83 20.98 -28.11
N THR A 6 7.60 20.47 -28.14
CA THR A 6 6.59 20.89 -27.18
C THR A 6 7.06 20.45 -25.80
N PRO A 7 7.33 21.35 -24.85
CA PRO A 7 7.58 20.93 -23.47
C PRO A 7 6.39 20.09 -23.01
N ILE A 8 6.67 18.89 -22.51
CA ILE A 8 5.65 17.96 -22.00
C ILE A 8 5.03 18.60 -20.75
N PHE A 9 4.03 19.44 -20.94
CA PHE A 9 3.25 20.01 -19.84
C PHE A 9 2.20 18.98 -19.41
N LEU A 10 2.43 18.34 -18.26
CA LEU A 10 1.44 17.48 -17.64
C LEU A 10 0.23 18.31 -17.22
N LYS A 11 -0.94 18.01 -17.79
CA LYS A 11 -2.19 18.68 -17.42
C LYS A 11 -2.56 18.30 -15.98
N ARG A 12 -2.81 19.30 -15.14
CA ARG A 12 -3.15 19.08 -13.72
C ARG A 12 -4.32 18.12 -13.51
N LYS A 13 -5.36 18.20 -14.36
CA LYS A 13 -6.53 17.29 -14.30
C LYS A 13 -6.14 15.83 -14.53
N ASP A 14 -5.27 15.59 -15.51
CA ASP A 14 -4.81 14.23 -15.87
C ASP A 14 -3.91 13.67 -14.77
N VAL A 15 -3.05 14.50 -14.19
CA VAL A 15 -2.19 14.13 -13.04
C VAL A 15 -3.04 13.79 -11.80
N THR A 16 -4.06 14.58 -11.52
CA THR A 16 -5.02 14.28 -10.44
C THR A 16 -5.75 12.96 -10.70
N LEU A 17 -6.23 12.72 -11.91
CA LEU A 17 -6.90 11.47 -12.26
C LEU A 17 -5.93 10.28 -12.12
N ALA A 18 -4.72 10.39 -12.65
CA ALA A 18 -3.68 9.37 -12.54
C ALA A 18 -3.36 9.04 -11.07
N TYR A 19 -3.22 10.07 -10.22
CA TYR A 19 -3.05 9.87 -8.77
C TYR A 19 -4.23 9.12 -8.15
N THR A 20 -5.47 9.50 -8.46
CA THR A 20 -6.66 8.81 -7.95
C THR A 20 -6.72 7.36 -8.40
N LEU A 21 -6.44 7.08 -9.67
CA LEU A 21 -6.43 5.71 -10.20
C LEU A 21 -5.31 4.87 -9.54
N LEU A 22 -4.11 5.44 -9.37
CA LEU A 22 -3.02 4.77 -8.68
C LEU A 22 -3.40 4.44 -7.22
N ARG A 23 -4.01 5.40 -6.51
CA ARG A 23 -4.50 5.21 -5.14
C ARG A 23 -5.51 4.07 -5.06
N ILE A 24 -6.46 4.02 -6.00
CA ILE A 24 -7.49 2.98 -6.04
C ILE A 24 -6.89 1.61 -6.35
N VAL A 25 -6.08 1.48 -7.41
CA VAL A 25 -5.46 0.20 -7.81
C VAL A 25 -4.59 -0.34 -6.68
N PHE A 26 -3.81 0.51 -6.05
CA PHE A 26 -2.94 0.10 -4.95
C PHE A 26 -3.74 -0.22 -3.67
N GLY A 27 -4.82 0.51 -3.42
CA GLY A 27 -5.80 0.17 -2.38
C GLY A 27 -6.47 -1.19 -2.60
N ILE A 28 -6.85 -1.52 -3.84
CA ILE A 28 -7.40 -2.83 -4.22
C ILE A 28 -6.38 -3.93 -3.92
N ASN A 29 -5.12 -3.75 -4.30
CA ASN A 29 -4.06 -4.71 -4.02
C ASN A 29 -3.97 -5.06 -2.53
N PHE A 30 -3.86 -4.04 -1.67
CA PHE A 30 -3.83 -4.23 -0.21
C PHE A 30 -5.14 -4.84 0.33
N PHE A 31 -6.29 -4.35 -0.13
CA PHE A 31 -7.59 -4.84 0.32
C PHE A 31 -7.80 -6.32 0.00
N VAL A 32 -7.46 -6.75 -1.21
CA VAL A 32 -7.59 -8.15 -1.64
C VAL A 32 -6.65 -9.07 -0.87
N HIS A 33 -5.41 -8.63 -0.59
CA HIS A 33 -4.49 -9.38 0.28
C HIS A 33 -5.12 -9.65 1.66
N GLY A 34 -5.65 -8.61 2.31
CA GLY A 34 -6.33 -8.76 3.59
C GLY A 34 -7.59 -9.64 3.50
N LEU A 35 -8.39 -9.47 2.44
CA LEU A 35 -9.65 -10.20 2.24
C LEU A 35 -9.43 -11.71 2.09
N VAL A 36 -8.47 -12.10 1.25
CA VAL A 36 -8.11 -13.51 1.05
C VAL A 36 -7.56 -14.12 2.34
N ARG A 37 -6.74 -13.37 3.09
CA ARG A 37 -6.15 -13.85 4.35
C ARG A 37 -7.17 -13.97 5.47
N ILE A 38 -8.19 -13.12 5.54
CA ILE A 38 -9.29 -13.30 6.51
C ILE A 38 -10.03 -14.62 6.27
N GLY A 39 -10.20 -15.03 5.01
CA GLY A 39 -10.85 -16.30 4.66
C GLY A 39 -10.08 -17.55 5.14
N ASN A 40 -8.76 -17.44 5.34
CA ASN A 40 -7.92 -18.52 5.85
C ASN A 40 -6.79 -17.99 6.76
N MET A 41 -7.17 -17.32 7.84
CA MET A 41 -6.19 -16.67 8.73
C MET A 41 -5.26 -17.70 9.39
N GLY A 42 -5.79 -18.84 9.81
CA GLY A 42 -5.00 -19.91 10.44
C GLY A 42 -3.93 -20.47 9.50
N GLY A 43 -4.29 -20.76 8.24
CA GLY A 43 -3.33 -21.21 7.24
C GLY A 43 -2.27 -20.17 6.90
N PHE A 44 -2.65 -18.89 6.84
CA PHE A 44 -1.69 -17.80 6.64
C PHE A 44 -0.68 -17.71 7.79
N ILE A 45 -1.15 -17.69 9.04
CA ILE A 45 -0.28 -17.62 10.23
C ILE A 45 0.67 -18.82 10.25
N GLN A 46 0.16 -20.04 10.04
CA GLN A 46 0.99 -21.24 10.01
C GLN A 46 2.06 -21.14 8.93
N SER A 47 1.71 -20.69 7.72
CA SER A 47 2.68 -20.50 6.64
C SER A 47 3.79 -19.50 6.97
N MET A 48 3.50 -18.47 7.78
CA MET A 48 4.52 -17.52 8.25
C MET A 48 5.41 -18.15 9.31
N VAL A 49 4.84 -18.92 10.26
CA VAL A 49 5.61 -19.66 11.25
C VAL A 49 6.58 -20.62 10.57
N ASP A 50 6.11 -21.41 9.61
CA ASP A 50 6.93 -22.40 8.90
C ASP A 50 8.10 -21.75 8.14
N ARG A 51 7.89 -20.55 7.57
CA ARG A 51 8.92 -19.80 6.85
C ARG A 51 9.97 -19.20 7.77
N PHE A 52 9.57 -18.71 8.94
CA PHE A 52 10.44 -17.92 9.82
C PHE A 52 10.92 -18.67 11.07
N GLN A 53 10.54 -19.93 11.27
CA GLN A 53 10.85 -20.71 12.48
C GLN A 53 12.34 -20.78 12.85
N GLU A 54 13.25 -20.74 11.88
CA GLU A 54 14.71 -20.75 12.12
C GLU A 54 15.28 -19.36 12.40
N LEU A 55 14.52 -18.30 12.08
CA LEU A 55 14.96 -16.91 12.15
C LEU A 55 14.40 -16.18 13.38
N ALA A 56 13.19 -16.55 13.82
CA ALA A 56 12.50 -15.90 14.91
C ALA A 56 11.58 -16.89 15.66
N PRO A 57 11.36 -16.67 16.96
CA PRO A 57 10.42 -17.49 17.72
C PRO A 57 8.96 -17.20 17.32
N SER A 58 8.11 -18.22 17.42
CA SER A 58 6.70 -18.14 17.02
C SER A 58 5.90 -17.05 17.75
N PHE A 59 6.26 -16.70 18.99
CA PHE A 59 5.60 -15.62 19.73
C PHE A 59 5.78 -14.23 19.09
N VAL A 60 6.78 -14.04 18.21
CA VAL A 60 6.97 -12.81 17.42
C VAL A 60 6.24 -12.93 16.09
N ILE A 61 6.32 -14.09 15.43
CA ILE A 61 5.78 -14.31 14.08
C ILE A 61 4.24 -14.28 14.08
N ILE A 62 3.61 -14.97 15.04
CA ILE A 62 2.15 -15.10 15.12
C ILE A 62 1.46 -13.73 15.23
N PRO A 63 1.78 -12.84 16.20
CA PRO A 63 1.12 -11.55 16.30
C PRO A 63 1.40 -10.66 15.08
N PHE A 64 2.59 -10.74 14.49
CA PHE A 64 2.91 -9.98 13.28
C PHE A 64 2.05 -10.43 12.08
N ALA A 65 1.95 -11.73 11.84
CA ALA A 65 1.09 -12.28 10.79
C ALA A 65 -0.38 -11.94 11.04
N ALA A 66 -0.86 -12.08 12.28
CA ALA A 66 -2.23 -11.73 12.66
C ALA A 66 -2.54 -10.25 12.46
N LEU A 67 -1.57 -9.35 12.71
CA LEU A 67 -1.73 -7.90 12.54
C LEU A 67 -1.62 -7.45 11.08
N THR A 68 -0.82 -8.13 10.26
CA THR A 68 -0.61 -7.79 8.84
C THR A 68 -1.94 -7.76 8.08
N THR A 69 -2.75 -8.80 8.25
CA THR A 69 -4.04 -8.97 7.54
C THR A 69 -5.05 -7.82 7.77
N PRO A 70 -5.43 -7.44 9.01
CA PRO A 70 -6.34 -6.33 9.23
C PRO A 70 -5.74 -4.99 8.80
N VAL A 71 -4.42 -4.79 8.94
CA VAL A 71 -3.76 -3.57 8.47
C VAL A 71 -3.89 -3.43 6.95
N GLU A 72 -3.65 -4.50 6.20
CA GLU A 72 -3.81 -4.51 4.74
C GLU A 72 -5.26 -4.26 4.31
N LEU A 73 -6.21 -4.96 4.94
CA LEU A 73 -7.62 -4.81 4.64
C LEU A 73 -8.11 -3.38 4.86
N ILE A 74 -7.87 -2.84 6.07
CA ILE A 74 -8.36 -1.52 6.46
C ILE A 74 -7.66 -0.43 5.65
N SER A 75 -6.33 -0.48 5.52
CA SER A 75 -5.58 0.51 4.75
C SER A 75 -5.97 0.46 3.28
N GLY A 76 -6.13 -0.73 2.71
CA GLY A 76 -6.62 -0.95 1.35
C GLY A 76 -7.99 -0.31 1.12
N PHE A 77 -8.95 -0.61 1.99
CA PHE A 77 -10.30 -0.05 1.91
C PHE A 77 -10.30 1.48 2.01
N LEU A 78 -9.58 2.04 2.99
CA LEU A 78 -9.44 3.49 3.18
C LEU A 78 -8.80 4.18 1.96
N MET A 79 -7.80 3.54 1.33
CA MET A 79 -7.19 4.03 0.10
C MET A 79 -8.16 3.98 -1.09
N ILE A 80 -8.99 2.95 -1.22
CA ILE A 80 -9.99 2.86 -2.31
C ILE A 80 -10.94 4.05 -2.24
N ILE A 81 -11.58 4.26 -1.09
CA ILE A 81 -12.59 5.31 -0.92
C ILE A 81 -11.97 6.71 -0.75
N GLY A 82 -10.69 6.78 -0.40
CA GLY A 82 -9.98 8.04 -0.14
C GLY A 82 -10.44 8.70 1.16
N LEU A 83 -10.53 7.92 2.23
CA LEU A 83 -10.83 8.38 3.58
C LEU A 83 -9.59 8.23 4.46
N GLN A 84 -9.24 9.27 5.22
CA GLN A 84 -7.98 9.35 5.96
C GLN A 84 -6.78 8.94 5.11
N THR A 85 -6.77 9.36 3.84
CA THR A 85 -5.91 8.84 2.77
C THR A 85 -4.44 8.85 3.18
N ARG A 86 -3.97 9.98 3.73
CA ARG A 86 -2.58 10.13 4.18
C ARG A 86 -2.21 9.11 5.27
N ASN A 87 -3.10 8.88 6.23
CA ASN A 87 -2.85 7.94 7.32
C ASN A 87 -2.90 6.50 6.81
N ALA A 88 -3.84 6.16 5.92
CA ALA A 88 -3.91 4.83 5.30
C ALA A 88 -2.63 4.50 4.50
N ILE A 89 -2.12 5.47 3.74
CA ILE A 89 -0.84 5.35 3.00
C ILE A 89 0.33 5.16 3.99
N ILE A 90 0.43 5.98 5.04
CA ILE A 90 1.50 5.87 6.03
C ILE A 90 1.46 4.52 6.74
N THR A 91 0.29 4.07 7.19
CA THR A 91 0.13 2.77 7.86
C THR A 91 0.54 1.62 6.95
N GLY A 92 0.11 1.62 5.68
CA GLY A 92 0.53 0.61 4.71
C GLY A 92 2.04 0.65 4.44
N PHE A 93 2.63 1.84 4.34
CA PHE A 93 4.06 1.99 4.11
C PHE A 93 4.90 1.55 5.32
N LEU A 94 4.44 1.83 6.54
CA LEU A 94 5.05 1.34 7.77
C LEU A 94 4.99 -0.18 7.86
N LEU A 95 3.88 -0.81 7.41
CA LEU A 95 3.78 -2.27 7.33
C LEU A 95 4.80 -2.88 6.37
N MET A 96 5.15 -2.19 5.27
CA MET A 96 6.15 -2.69 4.32
C MET A 96 7.55 -2.80 4.93
N MET A 97 7.91 -2.00 5.93
CA MET A 97 9.25 -2.03 6.54
C MET A 97 9.60 -3.40 7.16
N PRO A 98 8.81 -3.96 8.10
CA PRO A 98 9.08 -5.28 8.64
C PRO A 98 8.87 -6.40 7.60
N LEU A 99 7.94 -6.26 6.65
CA LEU A 99 7.77 -7.24 5.57
C LEU A 99 9.02 -7.33 4.69
N MET A 100 9.60 -6.18 4.33
CA MET A 100 10.82 -6.10 3.55
C MET A 100 12.01 -6.68 4.31
N PHE A 101 12.13 -6.34 5.59
CA PHE A 101 13.15 -6.93 6.46
C PHE A 101 13.03 -8.46 6.50
N GLY A 102 11.82 -8.99 6.70
CA GLY A 102 11.58 -10.44 6.73
C GLY A 102 11.92 -11.13 5.41
N VAL A 103 11.52 -10.55 4.27
CA VAL A 103 11.83 -11.11 2.94
C VAL A 103 13.34 -11.12 2.65
N CYS A 104 14.07 -10.08 3.09
CA CYS A 104 15.53 -10.04 3.00
C CYS A 104 16.20 -11.08 3.91
N LEU A 105 15.70 -11.31 5.13
CA LEU A 105 16.19 -12.40 5.99
C LEU A 105 15.99 -13.77 5.37
N LEU A 106 14.88 -13.98 4.66
CA LEU A 106 14.60 -15.19 3.88
C LEU A 106 15.35 -15.26 2.55
N GLN A 107 16.16 -14.24 2.21
CA GLN A 107 16.91 -14.14 0.95
C GLN A 107 16.02 -14.28 -0.30
N GLN A 108 14.76 -13.86 -0.21
CA GLN A 108 13.80 -13.93 -1.32
C GLN A 108 13.91 -12.67 -2.21
N TRP A 109 15.00 -12.56 -2.97
CA TRP A 109 15.35 -11.36 -3.73
C TRP A 109 14.33 -10.94 -4.79
N ASP A 110 13.64 -11.90 -5.41
CA ASP A 110 12.57 -11.63 -6.38
C ASP A 110 11.36 -10.94 -5.72
N ILE A 111 11.02 -11.39 -4.52
CA ILE A 111 9.94 -10.80 -3.71
C ILE A 111 10.38 -9.44 -3.16
N ALA A 112 11.63 -9.31 -2.71
CA ALA A 112 12.19 -8.04 -2.24
C ALA A 112 12.14 -6.96 -3.33
N SER A 113 12.50 -7.33 -4.56
CA SER A 113 12.43 -6.43 -5.72
C SER A 113 11.01 -5.97 -6.02
N SER A 114 10.04 -6.89 -5.93
CA SER A 114 8.60 -6.58 -6.08
C SER A 114 8.11 -5.66 -4.96
N GLN A 115 8.55 -5.87 -3.72
CA GLN A 115 8.21 -5.01 -2.58
C GLN A 115 8.82 -3.61 -2.69
N LEU A 116 10.00 -3.44 -3.27
CA LEU A 116 10.56 -2.10 -3.54
C LEU A 116 9.66 -1.30 -4.49
N ILE A 117 9.06 -1.94 -5.49
CA ILE A 117 8.10 -1.27 -6.38
C ILE A 117 6.90 -0.78 -5.57
N TYR A 118 6.41 -1.57 -4.61
CA TYR A 118 5.30 -1.17 -3.75
C TYR A 118 5.70 0.04 -2.88
N CYS A 119 6.91 0.04 -2.33
CA CYS A 119 7.47 1.17 -1.58
C CYS A 119 7.60 2.43 -2.44
N LEU A 120 7.96 2.31 -3.73
CA LEU A 120 7.98 3.44 -4.66
C LEU A 120 6.57 3.98 -4.92
N VAL A 121 5.58 3.11 -5.09
CA VAL A 121 4.17 3.53 -5.23
C VAL A 121 3.69 4.23 -3.96
N PHE A 122 3.98 3.69 -2.77
CA PHE A 122 3.67 4.36 -1.50
C PHE A 122 4.33 5.73 -1.40
N PHE A 123 5.60 5.86 -1.79
CA PHE A 123 6.30 7.14 -1.83
C PHE A 123 5.60 8.13 -2.75
N ILE A 124 5.23 7.73 -3.98
CA ILE A 124 4.51 8.57 -4.94
C ILE A 124 3.16 9.00 -4.38
N LEU A 125 2.40 8.07 -3.79
CA LEU A 125 1.09 8.36 -3.20
C LEU A 125 1.21 9.33 -2.01
N LEU A 126 2.22 9.14 -1.15
CA LEU A 126 2.44 10.01 0.00
C LEU A 126 2.88 11.42 -0.44
N ALA A 127 3.84 11.51 -1.37
CA ALA A 127 4.31 12.78 -1.93
C ALA A 127 3.21 13.51 -2.71
N GLY A 128 2.35 12.76 -3.41
CA GLY A 128 1.24 13.26 -4.21
C GLY A 128 -0.03 13.57 -3.44
N CYS A 129 -0.03 13.56 -2.10
CA CYS A 129 -1.24 13.76 -1.30
C CYS A 129 -2.00 15.07 -1.62
N SER A 130 -1.33 16.11 -2.13
CA SER A 130 -1.96 17.35 -2.59
C SER A 130 -2.87 17.18 -3.82
N LEU A 131 -2.70 16.09 -4.57
CA LEU A 131 -3.49 15.70 -5.74
C LEU A 131 -4.75 14.91 -5.37
N ASN A 132 -4.99 14.62 -4.09
CA ASN A 132 -6.10 13.81 -3.59
C ASN A 132 -7.47 14.52 -3.62
N THR A 133 -7.83 15.11 -4.76
CA THR A 133 -9.06 15.92 -4.90
C THR A 133 -10.32 15.09 -5.17
N ILE A 134 -10.18 13.87 -5.69
CA ILE A 134 -11.28 12.91 -5.86
C ILE A 134 -11.19 11.91 -4.71
N SER A 135 -11.80 12.26 -3.57
CA SER A 135 -11.70 11.52 -2.32
C SER A 135 -12.85 11.88 -1.36
N ILE A 136 -13.18 10.97 -0.43
CA ILE A 136 -14.10 11.30 0.67
C ILE A 136 -13.49 12.38 1.57
N ASP A 137 -12.17 12.38 1.77
CA ASP A 137 -11.47 13.44 2.51
C ASP A 137 -11.81 14.84 1.98
N ARG A 138 -11.78 15.02 0.65
CA ARG A 138 -12.11 16.29 0.02
C ARG A 138 -13.59 16.63 0.16
N LEU A 139 -14.47 15.63 0.07
CA LEU A 139 -15.91 15.82 0.25
C LEU A 139 -16.24 16.30 1.67
N ILE A 140 -15.64 15.69 2.70
CA ILE A 140 -15.83 16.09 4.10
C ILE A 140 -15.30 17.52 4.32
N HIS A 141 -14.10 17.83 3.81
CA HIS A 141 -13.53 19.17 3.93
C HIS A 141 -14.43 20.26 3.31
N ASN A 142 -15.05 19.98 2.17
CA ASN A 142 -15.96 20.92 1.50
C ASN A 142 -17.28 21.16 2.23
N ARG A 143 -17.75 20.21 3.04
CA ARG A 143 -19.00 20.35 3.81
C ARG A 143 -18.82 21.17 5.09
N ASN A 144 -17.57 21.28 5.56
CA ASN A 144 -17.21 21.95 6.82
C ASN A 144 -16.58 23.34 6.59
N SER A 145 -16.51 23.80 5.33
CA SER A 145 -16.02 25.13 4.94
C SER A 145 -17.20 25.97 4.45
#